data_AF-A0A3S4GHK4-F1
#
_entry.id   AF-A0A3S4GHK4-F1
#
_cell.length_a   1.000
_cell.length_b   1.000
_cell.length_c   1.000
_cell.angle_alpha   90.00
_cell.angle_beta   90.00
_cell.angle_gamma   90.00
#
_symmetry.space_group_name_H-M   'P 1'
#
loop_
_entity.id
_entity.type
_entity.pdbx_description
1 polymer ?
#
loop_
_entity_poly.entity_id
_entity_poly.type
_entity_poly.pdbx_seq_one_letter_code
_entity_poly.pdbx_strand_id
1 'polypeptide(L)'
;MGKDTEEWLTAQQCATRTGLSIRALRLYEQRGLISPRRTTKDWRLYGRSEIERLHEIVALKAFGLSLKDIGALLSGQVTDLGRALDTQRHALEARLRQAETGLRAIDVLRQRFDKGESISTEDLLGLIHTMEGAPETEAATGWARYEQARPRVATSLSHNQMADLEGAWQFADGLVVRTKLVEGKLHFCPPGQPAYRLWAEAPDRFFIKGLPVQVSFTRREGAVVGLNHHQDGGVETAVPIDSASAALAETTLAQRITEQQPLAASAAAIRGVIATHGAADPDFDNLAPALKRLAEEQRDHMAAVLASLGPLQSLDFTRVSDTGLDIFIANFAQGRLEIGIGFAPSGKISTLYFT
;
A
#
# COMPACT_ATOMS: atom_id res chain seq x y z
N MET A 1 36.06 11.42 -39.62
CA MET A 1 35.63 10.13 -39.01
C MET A 1 36.35 9.97 -37.69
N GLY A 2 35.77 10.49 -36.61
CA GLY A 2 36.28 10.24 -35.25
C GLY A 2 35.89 8.83 -34.83
N LYS A 3 36.85 8.01 -34.40
CA LYS A 3 36.59 6.71 -33.78
C LYS A 3 35.95 6.95 -32.41
N ASP A 4 34.62 6.90 -32.32
CA ASP A 4 33.92 6.77 -31.05
C ASP A 4 34.39 5.47 -30.39
N THR A 5 35.34 5.59 -29.47
CA THR A 5 35.80 4.46 -28.67
C THR A 5 34.68 4.21 -27.67
N GLU A 6 33.85 3.22 -27.95
CA GLU A 6 32.73 2.82 -27.08
C GLU A 6 33.28 2.51 -25.68
N GLU A 7 33.08 3.44 -24.74
CA GLU A 7 33.60 3.34 -23.38
C GLU A 7 32.76 2.32 -22.60
N TRP A 8 33.37 1.17 -22.29
CA TRP A 8 32.72 0.09 -21.56
C TRP A 8 33.03 0.20 -20.07
N LEU A 9 31.98 0.33 -19.24
CA LEU A 9 32.10 0.49 -17.80
C LEU A 9 31.92 -0.84 -17.07
N THR A 10 32.70 -1.06 -16.02
CA THR A 10 32.42 -2.14 -15.05
C THR A 10 31.16 -1.85 -14.25
N ALA A 11 30.59 -2.85 -13.58
CA ALA A 11 29.41 -2.66 -12.73
C ALA A 11 29.58 -1.56 -11.66
N GLN A 12 30.79 -1.43 -11.08
CA GLN A 12 31.08 -0.39 -10.10
C GLN A 12 31.08 0.99 -10.74
N GLN A 13 31.76 1.17 -11.87
CA GLN A 13 31.81 2.45 -12.59
C GLN A 13 30.43 2.85 -13.12
N CYS A 14 29.66 1.88 -13.61
CA CYS A 14 28.28 2.07 -14.07
C CYS A 14 27.37 2.51 -12.92
N ALA A 15 27.47 1.85 -11.76
CA ALA A 15 26.74 2.22 -10.54
C ALA A 15 27.07 3.67 -10.11
N THR A 16 28.35 4.04 -10.08
CA THR A 16 28.77 5.40 -9.74
C THR A 16 28.24 6.43 -10.74
N ARG A 17 28.28 6.13 -12.04
CA ARG A 17 27.86 7.07 -13.09
C ARG A 17 26.34 7.27 -13.16
N THR A 18 25.57 6.23 -12.86
CA THR A 18 24.09 6.25 -12.95
C THR A 18 23.41 6.52 -11.61
N GLY A 19 24.17 6.55 -10.50
CA GLY A 19 23.62 6.68 -9.14
C GLY A 19 22.88 5.42 -8.64
N LEU A 20 22.88 4.33 -9.42
CA LEU A 20 22.22 3.07 -9.10
C LEU A 20 23.13 2.15 -8.27
N SER A 21 22.54 1.31 -7.44
CA SER A 21 23.31 0.26 -6.76
C SER A 21 23.67 -0.89 -7.73
N ILE A 22 24.79 -1.59 -7.47
CA ILE A 22 25.14 -2.80 -8.23
C ILE A 22 24.02 -3.86 -8.15
N ARG A 23 23.28 -3.90 -7.03
CA ARG A 23 22.11 -4.77 -6.88
C ARG A 23 20.98 -4.39 -7.83
N ALA A 24 20.73 -3.09 -8.04
CA ALA A 24 19.76 -2.61 -9.02
C ALA A 24 20.16 -3.01 -10.44
N LEU A 25 21.44 -2.86 -10.80
CA LEU A 25 21.95 -3.29 -12.11
C LEU A 25 21.72 -4.79 -12.37
N ARG A 26 21.97 -5.64 -11.36
CA ARG A 26 21.70 -7.09 -11.45
C ARG A 26 20.21 -7.39 -11.55
N LEU A 27 19.38 -6.69 -10.78
CA LEU A 27 17.93 -6.85 -10.81
C LEU A 27 17.37 -6.50 -12.19
N TYR A 28 17.84 -5.40 -12.79
CA TYR A 28 17.38 -4.98 -14.11
C TYR A 28 17.82 -5.94 -15.22
N GLU A 29 19.03 -6.49 -15.14
CA GLU A 29 19.45 -7.59 -16.02
C GLU A 29 18.57 -8.84 -15.83
N GLN A 30 18.29 -9.24 -14.58
CA GLN A 30 17.42 -10.39 -14.28
C GLN A 30 16.00 -10.23 -14.83
N ARG A 31 15.51 -8.99 -14.90
CA ARG A 31 14.19 -8.65 -15.44
C ARG A 31 14.22 -8.38 -16.95
N GLY A 32 15.36 -8.57 -17.61
CA GLY A 32 15.51 -8.35 -19.05
C GLY A 32 15.48 -6.89 -19.49
N LEU A 33 15.55 -5.94 -18.55
CA LEU A 33 15.47 -4.50 -18.84
C LEU A 33 16.78 -3.95 -19.42
N ILE A 34 17.89 -4.61 -19.13
CA ILE A 34 19.22 -4.36 -19.68
C ILE A 34 19.89 -5.68 -20.02
N SER A 35 20.81 -5.67 -20.98
CA SER A 35 21.58 -6.86 -21.37
C SER A 35 23.06 -6.49 -21.54
N PRO A 36 23.81 -6.36 -20.42
CA PRO A 36 25.21 -5.95 -20.47
C PRO A 36 26.08 -7.00 -21.16
N ARG A 37 27.11 -6.54 -21.87
CA ARG A 37 28.13 -7.43 -22.44
C ARG A 37 28.95 -8.08 -21.33
N ARG A 38 29.62 -9.18 -21.67
CA ARG A 38 30.50 -9.90 -20.75
C ARG A 38 31.91 -10.01 -21.32
N THR A 39 32.91 -9.88 -20.46
CA THR A 39 34.30 -10.17 -20.82
C THR A 39 34.50 -11.67 -20.98
N THR A 40 35.66 -12.08 -21.50
CA THR A 40 36.10 -13.49 -21.52
C THR A 40 36.22 -14.11 -20.12
N LYS A 41 36.29 -13.29 -19.07
CA LYS A 41 36.29 -13.70 -17.65
C LYS A 41 34.90 -13.58 -17.00
N ASP A 42 33.84 -13.46 -17.79
CA ASP A 42 32.43 -13.35 -17.38
C ASP A 42 32.08 -12.09 -16.56
N TRP A 43 32.85 -11.01 -16.70
CA TRP A 43 32.55 -9.74 -16.03
C TRP A 43 31.62 -8.87 -16.87
N ARG A 44 30.61 -8.28 -16.21
CA ARG A 44 29.64 -7.37 -16.87
C ARG A 44 30.30 -6.07 -17.28
N LEU A 45 30.06 -5.69 -18.52
CA LEU A 45 30.44 -4.43 -19.14
C LEU A 45 29.20 -3.72 -19.66
N TYR A 46 29.08 -2.45 -19.29
CA TYR A 46 27.97 -1.57 -19.64
C TYR A 46 28.47 -0.55 -20.65
N GLY A 47 27.95 -0.61 -21.87
CA GLY A 47 28.24 0.35 -22.91
C GLY A 47 27.27 1.52 -22.86
N ARG A 48 27.38 2.38 -23.85
CA ARG A 48 26.53 3.56 -23.99
C ARG A 48 25.03 3.22 -24.02
N SER A 49 24.66 2.17 -24.76
CA SER A 49 23.26 1.70 -24.87
C SER A 49 22.66 1.28 -23.52
N GLU A 50 23.44 0.57 -22.69
CA GLU A 50 22.96 0.16 -21.37
C GLU A 50 22.85 1.36 -20.44
N ILE A 51 23.77 2.33 -20.51
CA ILE A 51 23.72 3.54 -19.69
C ILE A 51 22.49 4.40 -20.06
N GLU A 52 22.23 4.59 -21.35
CA GLU A 52 21.03 5.31 -21.84
C GLU A 52 19.75 4.61 -21.35
N ARG A 53 19.70 3.28 -21.48
CA ARG A 53 18.59 2.46 -20.97
C ARG A 53 18.41 2.55 -19.46
N LEU A 54 19.51 2.60 -18.70
CA LEU A 54 19.47 2.75 -17.24
C LEU A 54 18.94 4.12 -16.82
N HIS A 55 19.34 5.19 -17.49
CA HIS A 55 18.78 6.53 -17.23
C HIS A 55 17.29 6.60 -17.53
N GLU A 56 16.85 5.96 -18.62
CA GLU A 56 15.44 5.87 -18.97
C GLU A 56 14.64 5.10 -17.91
N ILE A 57 15.15 3.96 -17.42
CA ILE A 57 14.55 3.21 -16.30
C ILE A 57 14.49 4.07 -15.04
N VAL A 58 15.54 4.84 -14.72
CA VAL A 58 15.57 5.74 -13.55
C VAL A 58 14.52 6.84 -13.68
N ALA A 59 14.41 7.46 -14.86
CA ALA A 59 13.43 8.50 -15.11
C ALA A 59 12.00 7.96 -14.97
N LEU A 60 11.69 6.84 -15.63
CA LEU A 60 10.37 6.20 -15.55
C LEU A 60 10.06 5.71 -14.13
N LYS A 61 11.09 5.28 -13.38
CA LYS A 61 10.94 4.98 -11.95
C LYS A 61 10.61 6.21 -11.12
N ALA A 62 11.20 7.36 -11.41
CA ALA A 62 10.88 8.62 -10.75
C ALA A 62 9.44 9.08 -11.06
N PHE A 63 8.90 8.70 -12.23
CA PHE A 63 7.49 8.91 -12.59
C PHE A 63 6.52 7.86 -12.01
N GLY A 64 7.01 6.91 -11.20
CA GLY A 64 6.16 5.98 -10.45
C GLY A 64 5.86 4.65 -11.14
N LEU A 65 6.42 4.38 -12.34
CA LEU A 65 6.12 3.13 -13.07
C LEU A 65 6.71 1.89 -12.36
N SER A 66 6.00 0.76 -12.43
CA SER A 66 6.56 -0.51 -11.96
C SER A 66 7.66 -1.01 -12.91
N LEU A 67 8.54 -1.93 -12.46
CA LEU A 67 9.56 -2.49 -13.37
C LEU A 67 8.94 -3.32 -14.49
N LYS A 68 7.72 -3.84 -14.29
CA LYS A 68 6.97 -4.58 -15.30
C LYS A 68 6.48 -3.64 -16.39
N ASP A 69 5.89 -2.50 -16.01
CA ASP A 69 5.35 -1.50 -16.94
C ASP A 69 6.47 -0.79 -17.70
N ILE A 70 7.60 -0.52 -17.03
CA ILE A 70 8.82 -0.04 -17.67
C ILE A 70 9.29 -1.05 -18.73
N GLY A 71 9.28 -2.35 -18.43
CA GLY A 71 9.61 -3.38 -19.41
C GLY A 71 8.68 -3.40 -20.62
N ALA A 72 7.37 -3.28 -20.41
CA ALA A 72 6.37 -3.21 -21.48
C ALA A 72 6.59 -1.97 -22.37
N LEU A 73 6.75 -0.79 -21.76
CA LEU A 73 6.99 0.48 -22.46
C LEU A 73 8.26 0.43 -23.31
N LEU A 74 9.35 -0.06 -22.73
CA LEU A 74 10.66 -0.17 -23.40
C LEU A 74 10.69 -1.24 -24.51
N SER A 75 9.70 -2.12 -24.55
CA SER A 75 9.55 -3.14 -25.60
C SER A 75 8.66 -2.70 -26.76
N GLY A 76 8.18 -1.44 -26.76
CA GLY A 76 7.32 -0.90 -27.80
C GLY A 76 5.89 -1.43 -27.76
N GLN A 77 5.49 -2.12 -26.69
CA GLN A 77 4.10 -2.45 -26.44
C GLN A 77 3.37 -1.16 -26.02
N VAL A 78 2.25 -0.88 -26.68
CA VAL A 78 1.48 0.35 -26.43
C VAL A 78 0.87 0.27 -25.03
N THR A 79 1.49 0.94 -24.05
CA THR A 79 0.83 1.28 -22.77
C THR A 79 1.54 2.39 -21.97
N ASP A 80 0.70 3.22 -21.32
CA ASP A 80 0.82 3.91 -20.02
C ASP A 80 1.82 5.04 -19.72
N LEU A 81 2.68 5.49 -20.65
CA LEU A 81 3.50 6.70 -20.39
C LEU A 81 2.63 7.97 -20.21
N GLY A 82 1.60 8.14 -21.04
CA GLY A 82 0.68 9.29 -20.94
C GLY A 82 -0.04 9.33 -19.59
N ARG A 83 -0.58 8.18 -19.16
CA ARG A 83 -1.26 8.05 -17.87
C ARG A 83 -0.32 8.35 -16.69
N ALA A 84 0.90 7.81 -16.70
CA ALA A 84 1.87 8.09 -15.64
C ALA A 84 2.27 9.58 -15.58
N LEU A 85 2.39 10.24 -16.74
CA LEU A 85 2.66 11.68 -16.81
C LEU A 85 1.46 12.51 -16.30
N ASP A 86 0.24 12.13 -16.65
CA ASP A 86 -0.97 12.78 -16.15
C ASP A 86 -1.10 12.60 -14.63
N THR A 87 -0.90 11.39 -14.12
CA THR A 87 -0.85 11.09 -12.68
C THR A 87 0.14 11.99 -11.94
N GLN A 88 1.37 12.12 -12.47
CA GLN A 88 2.41 12.99 -11.88
C GLN A 88 2.06 14.47 -11.97
N ARG A 89 1.42 14.90 -13.07
CA ARG A 89 0.92 16.27 -13.22
C ARG A 89 -0.13 16.59 -12.15
N HIS A 90 -1.10 15.71 -11.93
CA HIS A 90 -2.14 15.90 -10.91
C HIS A 90 -1.56 15.96 -9.50
N ALA A 91 -0.54 15.14 -9.20
CA ALA A 91 0.19 15.19 -7.93
C ALA A 91 0.89 16.54 -7.72
N LEU A 92 1.52 17.10 -8.75
CA LEU A 92 2.18 18.41 -8.69
C LEU A 92 1.16 19.56 -8.53
N GLU A 93 0.03 19.50 -9.22
CA GLU A 93 -1.05 20.49 -9.07
C GLU A 93 -1.69 20.46 -7.68
N ALA A 94 -1.81 19.27 -7.07
CA ALA A 94 -2.28 19.15 -5.69
C ALA A 94 -1.28 19.77 -4.69
N ARG A 95 0.02 19.54 -4.88
CA ARG A 95 1.07 20.17 -4.07
C ARG A 95 1.07 21.69 -4.20
N LEU A 96 0.82 22.22 -5.40
CA LEU A 96 0.69 23.66 -5.62
C LEU A 96 -0.48 24.25 -4.83
N ARG A 97 -1.68 23.66 -4.91
CA ARG A 97 -2.86 24.12 -4.16
C ARG A 97 -2.66 24.05 -2.64
N GLN A 98 -1.95 23.03 -2.16
CA GLN A 98 -1.62 22.90 -0.74
C GLN A 98 -0.63 23.98 -0.29
N ALA A 99 0.43 24.22 -1.08
CA ALA A 99 1.38 25.29 -0.81
C ALA A 99 0.69 26.66 -0.76
N GLU A 100 -0.24 26.94 -1.68
CA GLU A 100 -1.05 28.17 -1.68
C GLU A 100 -1.93 28.29 -0.42
N THR A 101 -2.49 27.17 0.05
CA THR A 101 -3.34 27.16 1.25
C THR A 101 -2.52 27.36 2.53
N GLY A 102 -1.36 26.72 2.63
CA GLY A 102 -0.41 26.97 3.72
C GLY A 102 0.08 28.42 3.74
N LEU A 103 0.38 29.00 2.57
CA LEU A 103 0.79 30.39 2.46
C LEU A 103 -0.29 31.34 3.01
N ARG A 104 -1.55 31.12 2.64
CA ARG A 104 -2.70 31.88 3.16
C ARG A 104 -2.84 31.75 4.67
N ALA A 105 -2.68 30.55 5.23
CA ALA A 105 -2.77 30.34 6.68
C ALA A 105 -1.63 31.07 7.43
N ILE A 106 -0.41 31.06 6.90
CA ILE A 106 0.71 31.83 7.44
C ILE A 106 0.42 33.33 7.41
N ASP A 107 -0.11 33.84 6.30
CA ASP A 107 -0.44 35.26 6.16
C ASP A 107 -1.50 35.72 7.17
N VAL A 108 -2.52 34.89 7.42
CA VAL A 108 -3.57 35.16 8.42
C VAL A 108 -2.98 35.21 9.84
N LEU A 109 -2.14 34.23 10.19
CA LEU A 109 -1.50 34.21 11.51
C LEU A 109 -0.55 35.39 11.71
N ARG A 110 0.21 35.75 10.67
CA ARG A 110 1.08 36.94 10.71
C ARG A 110 0.29 38.22 10.93
N GLN A 111 -0.85 38.40 10.25
CA GLN A 111 -1.72 39.57 10.46
C GLN A 111 -2.31 39.66 11.87
N ARG A 112 -2.67 38.53 12.49
CA ARG A 112 -3.15 38.48 13.88
C ARG A 112 -2.04 38.86 14.86
N PHE A 113 -0.84 38.33 14.63
CA PHE A 113 0.34 38.68 15.42
C PHE A 113 0.68 40.17 15.34
N ASP A 114 0.66 40.76 14.14
CA ASP A 114 0.95 42.19 13.92
C ASP A 114 -0.08 43.10 14.62
N LYS A 115 -1.30 42.61 14.87
CA LYS A 115 -2.35 43.31 15.63
C LYS A 115 -2.24 43.12 17.16
N GLY A 116 -1.23 42.39 17.64
CA GLY A 116 -0.98 42.14 19.06
C GLY A 116 -1.83 41.02 19.66
N GLU A 117 -2.48 40.19 18.82
CA GLU A 117 -3.19 39.00 19.29
C GLU A 117 -2.20 37.87 19.64
N SER A 118 -2.53 37.07 20.66
CA SER A 118 -1.73 35.88 21.00
C SER A 118 -2.00 34.75 20.01
N ILE A 119 -0.91 34.20 19.43
CA ILE A 119 -0.98 32.95 18.67
C ILE A 119 -0.88 31.78 19.65
N SER A 120 -1.87 30.90 19.64
CA SER A 120 -1.92 29.73 20.51
C SER A 120 -1.16 28.54 19.91
N THR A 121 -0.83 27.55 20.75
CA THR A 121 -0.27 26.27 20.29
C THR A 121 -1.23 25.55 19.33
N GLU A 122 -2.54 25.71 19.49
CA GLU A 122 -3.55 25.12 18.61
C GLU A 122 -3.58 25.79 17.22
N ASP A 123 -3.36 27.10 17.15
CA ASP A 123 -3.17 27.82 15.88
C ASP A 123 -1.92 27.32 15.14
N LEU A 124 -0.82 27.07 15.87
CA LEU A 124 0.42 26.53 15.32
C LEU A 124 0.26 25.07 14.88
N LEU A 125 -0.45 24.25 15.65
CA LEU A 125 -0.79 22.87 15.27
C LEU A 125 -1.74 22.83 14.07
N GLY A 126 -2.67 23.77 13.97
CA GLY A 126 -3.54 23.95 12.80
C GLY A 126 -2.76 24.38 11.56
N LEU A 127 -1.74 25.24 11.72
CA LEU A 127 -0.82 25.59 10.64
C LEU A 127 0.02 24.39 10.20
N ILE A 128 0.59 23.65 11.16
CA ILE A 128 1.29 22.39 10.90
C ILE A 128 0.35 21.44 10.16
N HIS A 129 -0.90 21.27 10.58
CA HIS A 129 -1.87 20.40 9.89
C HIS A 129 -2.33 20.92 8.53
N THR A 130 -2.29 22.24 8.29
CA THR A 130 -2.60 22.83 6.97
C THR A 130 -1.42 22.69 6.00
N MET A 131 -0.19 22.79 6.53
CA MET A 131 1.05 22.54 5.80
C MET A 131 1.30 21.02 5.61
N GLU A 132 0.90 20.22 6.59
CA GLU A 132 0.97 18.76 6.71
C GLU A 132 -0.41 18.12 6.58
N GLY A 133 -1.25 18.60 5.64
CA GLY A 133 -2.55 17.99 5.36
C GLY A 133 -2.46 16.47 5.35
N ALA A 134 -3.41 15.81 6.02
CA ALA A 134 -3.52 14.35 6.23
C ALA A 134 -3.03 13.51 5.02
N PRO A 135 -2.44 12.33 5.24
CA PRO A 135 -1.30 11.82 4.46
C PRO A 135 -1.60 11.74 2.96
N GLU A 136 -0.82 12.49 2.18
CA GLU A 136 0.28 11.96 1.37
C GLU A 136 -0.13 11.53 -0.05
N THR A 137 -0.18 12.50 -0.97
CA THR A 137 -0.34 12.26 -2.42
C THR A 137 0.76 11.34 -2.93
N GLU A 138 0.39 10.18 -3.49
CA GLU A 138 1.09 9.24 -4.41
C GLU A 138 2.63 9.14 -4.43
N ALA A 139 3.36 10.27 -4.40
CA ALA A 139 4.77 10.33 -4.02
C ALA A 139 5.01 9.88 -2.58
N ALA A 140 4.04 10.06 -1.68
CA ALA A 140 4.17 9.72 -0.29
C ALA A 140 3.48 8.38 0.06
N THR A 141 2.44 7.96 -0.67
CA THR A 141 2.10 6.52 -0.80
C THR A 141 3.23 5.74 -1.48
N GLY A 142 3.90 6.33 -2.47
CA GLY A 142 5.06 5.77 -3.17
C GLY A 142 6.29 5.71 -2.27
N TRP A 143 6.50 6.72 -1.43
CA TRP A 143 7.51 6.72 -0.37
C TRP A 143 7.17 5.70 0.72
N ALA A 144 5.92 5.60 1.17
CA ALA A 144 5.47 4.60 2.13
C ALA A 144 5.60 3.18 1.57
N ARG A 145 5.24 2.95 0.30
CA ARG A 145 5.48 1.67 -0.39
C ARG A 145 6.97 1.39 -0.56
N TYR A 146 7.78 2.40 -0.87
CA TYR A 146 9.23 2.28 -0.93
C TYR A 146 9.83 1.97 0.44
N GLU A 147 9.41 2.69 1.49
CA GLU A 147 9.79 2.48 2.87
C GLU A 147 9.43 1.05 3.24
N GLN A 148 8.18 0.62 3.02
CA GLN A 148 7.70 -0.73 3.24
C GLN A 148 8.50 -1.80 2.48
N ALA A 149 8.91 -1.52 1.24
CA ALA A 149 9.66 -2.47 0.40
C ALA A 149 11.19 -2.42 0.57
N ARG A 150 11.74 -1.40 1.26
CA ARG A 150 13.20 -1.23 1.34
C ARG A 150 13.83 -2.38 2.16
N PRO A 151 15.07 -2.77 1.84
CA PRO A 151 15.82 -3.71 2.66
C PRO A 151 15.96 -3.20 4.10
N ARG A 152 15.66 -4.06 5.08
CA ARG A 152 15.78 -3.77 6.51
C ARG A 152 16.76 -4.69 7.20
N VAL A 153 17.40 -4.17 8.24
CA VAL A 153 18.36 -4.90 9.08
C VAL A 153 17.68 -5.23 10.39
N ALA A 154 17.68 -6.51 10.74
CA ALA A 154 17.13 -6.95 12.01
C ALA A 154 18.05 -6.56 13.17
N THR A 155 17.46 -6.03 14.23
CA THR A 155 18.10 -5.82 15.53
C THR A 155 17.69 -6.95 16.48
N SER A 156 18.44 -7.09 17.57
CA SER A 156 18.13 -8.08 18.61
C SER A 156 17.39 -7.39 19.76
N LEU A 157 16.20 -7.89 20.09
CA LEU A 157 15.48 -7.54 21.30
C LEU A 157 15.46 -8.75 22.24
N SER A 158 15.53 -8.48 23.54
CA SER A 158 15.36 -9.52 24.56
C SER A 158 13.90 -9.94 24.69
N HIS A 159 13.67 -11.12 25.30
CA HIS A 159 12.32 -11.61 25.60
C HIS A 159 11.50 -10.59 26.40
N ASN A 160 12.08 -10.00 27.46
CA ASN A 160 11.40 -9.03 28.32
C ASN A 160 10.97 -7.77 27.56
N GLN A 161 11.72 -7.35 26.54
CA GLN A 161 11.36 -6.20 25.70
C GLN A 161 10.22 -6.49 24.72
N MET A 162 9.85 -7.75 24.52
CA MET A 162 8.77 -8.17 23.63
C MET A 162 7.59 -8.81 24.36
N ALA A 163 7.70 -9.05 25.66
CA ALA A 163 6.71 -9.80 26.43
C ALA A 163 5.35 -9.08 26.49
N ASP A 164 5.36 -7.75 26.54
CA ASP A 164 4.15 -6.91 26.54
C ASP A 164 3.56 -6.66 25.15
N LEU A 165 4.21 -7.17 24.09
CA LEU A 165 3.73 -7.11 22.72
C LEU A 165 2.87 -8.32 22.33
N GLU A 166 2.82 -9.37 23.16
CA GLU A 166 1.94 -10.53 22.97
C GLU A 166 0.50 -10.20 23.36
N GLY A 167 -0.45 -10.48 22.47
CA GLY A 167 -1.84 -10.10 22.69
C GLY A 167 -2.76 -10.41 21.51
N ALA A 168 -4.02 -10.00 21.67
CA ALA A 168 -5.02 -10.02 20.61
C ALA A 168 -5.41 -8.59 20.25
N TRP A 169 -5.58 -8.35 18.95
CA TRP A 169 -5.76 -7.02 18.39
C TRP A 169 -6.92 -7.06 17.41
N GLN A 170 -7.81 -6.08 17.51
CA GLN A 170 -8.93 -5.91 16.59
C GLN A 170 -8.74 -4.66 15.76
N PHE A 171 -8.68 -4.82 14.45
CA PHE A 171 -8.67 -3.71 13.51
C PHE A 171 -10.05 -3.05 13.43
N ALA A 172 -10.09 -1.84 12.86
CA ALA A 172 -11.35 -1.15 12.60
C ALA A 172 -12.28 -1.96 11.67
N ASP A 173 -11.73 -2.89 10.88
CA ASP A 173 -12.49 -3.82 10.06
C ASP A 173 -12.95 -5.10 10.79
N GLY A 174 -12.67 -5.21 12.10
CA GLY A 174 -13.17 -6.31 12.91
C GLY A 174 -12.34 -7.58 12.79
N LEU A 175 -11.36 -7.58 11.89
CA LEU A 175 -10.35 -8.63 11.82
C LEU A 175 -9.62 -8.68 13.15
N VAL A 176 -9.67 -9.86 13.76
CA VAL A 176 -8.90 -10.15 14.96
C VAL A 176 -7.63 -10.86 14.55
N VAL A 177 -6.50 -10.30 14.97
CA VAL A 177 -5.18 -10.89 14.79
C VAL A 177 -4.51 -11.09 16.14
N ARG A 178 -3.55 -12.00 16.19
CA ARG A 178 -2.74 -12.22 17.39
C ARG A 178 -1.27 -11.94 17.16
N THR A 179 -0.60 -11.53 18.22
CA THR A 179 0.84 -11.55 18.32
C THR A 179 1.22 -12.58 19.38
N LYS A 180 2.15 -13.48 19.06
CA LYS A 180 2.56 -14.58 19.95
C LYS A 180 4.08 -14.63 20.09
N LEU A 181 4.55 -14.86 21.31
CA LEU A 181 5.98 -15.01 21.57
C LEU A 181 6.35 -16.49 21.64
N VAL A 182 6.94 -17.02 20.57
CA VAL A 182 7.30 -18.43 20.44
C VAL A 182 8.82 -18.56 20.40
N GLU A 183 9.40 -19.28 21.37
CA GLU A 183 10.87 -19.45 21.51
C GLU A 183 11.64 -18.10 21.51
N GLY A 184 11.10 -17.09 22.17
CA GLY A 184 11.69 -15.75 22.22
C GLY A 184 11.63 -14.97 20.90
N LYS A 185 10.81 -15.41 19.94
CA LYS A 185 10.58 -14.70 18.66
C LYS A 185 9.11 -14.30 18.58
N LEU A 186 8.86 -13.01 18.35
CA LEU A 186 7.50 -12.50 18.16
C LEU A 186 6.98 -12.92 16.78
N HIS A 187 5.73 -13.36 16.71
CA HIS A 187 5.03 -13.73 15.49
C HIS A 187 3.72 -12.96 15.37
N PHE A 188 3.38 -12.57 14.14
CA PHE A 188 2.08 -12.04 13.74
C PHE A 188 1.24 -13.19 13.18
N CYS A 189 0.07 -13.42 13.76
CA CYS A 189 -0.80 -14.55 13.50
C CYS A 189 -2.17 -14.06 12.98
N PRO A 190 -2.27 -13.74 11.68
CA PRO A 190 -3.55 -13.48 11.05
C PRO A 190 -4.36 -14.78 10.91
N PRO A 191 -5.69 -14.73 11.00
CA PRO A 191 -6.53 -15.92 10.89
C PRO A 191 -6.49 -16.49 9.46
N GLY A 192 -6.57 -17.82 9.35
CA GLY A 192 -6.52 -18.52 8.06
C GLY A 192 -5.18 -18.47 7.34
N GLN A 193 -4.16 -17.89 7.96
CA GLN A 193 -2.84 -17.67 7.37
C GLN A 193 -1.74 -18.25 8.26
N PRO A 194 -0.55 -18.55 7.70
CA PRO A 194 0.58 -18.95 8.50
C PRO A 194 1.00 -17.83 9.46
N ALA A 195 1.57 -18.21 10.62
CA ALA A 195 2.18 -17.24 11.52
C ALA A 195 3.46 -16.66 10.90
N TYR A 196 3.55 -15.34 10.80
CA TYR A 196 4.70 -14.64 10.26
C TYR A 196 5.63 -14.18 11.37
N ARG A 197 6.91 -14.54 11.28
CA ARG A 197 7.92 -14.05 12.23
C ARG A 197 8.12 -12.54 12.06
N LEU A 198 7.98 -11.80 13.16
CA LEU A 198 8.31 -10.39 13.27
C LEU A 198 9.78 -10.20 13.62
N TRP A 199 10.53 -9.56 12.72
CA TRP A 199 11.93 -9.20 12.94
C TRP A 199 12.00 -7.78 13.46
N ALA A 200 12.60 -7.58 14.62
CA ALA A 200 12.75 -6.25 15.19
C ALA A 200 13.64 -5.37 14.29
N GLU A 201 13.20 -4.15 14.03
CA GLU A 201 14.03 -3.05 13.55
C GLU A 201 14.34 -2.09 14.72
N ALA A 202 13.37 -1.90 15.62
CA ALA A 202 13.46 -1.13 16.87
C ALA A 202 12.49 -1.73 17.92
N PRO A 203 12.48 -1.28 19.20
CA PRO A 203 11.66 -1.89 20.28
C PRO A 203 10.18 -2.11 19.93
N ASP A 204 9.54 -1.15 19.27
CA ASP A 204 8.13 -1.22 18.88
C ASP A 204 7.94 -1.23 17.35
N ARG A 205 8.98 -1.59 16.58
CA ARG A 205 8.91 -1.61 15.12
C ARG A 205 9.50 -2.90 14.58
N PHE A 206 8.70 -3.62 13.81
CA PHE A 206 9.01 -4.93 13.28
C PHE A 206 8.70 -5.01 11.79
N PHE A 207 9.35 -5.93 11.09
CA PHE A 207 9.08 -6.22 9.69
C PHE A 207 9.05 -7.73 9.44
N ILE A 208 8.39 -8.13 8.35
CA ILE A 208 8.39 -9.53 7.90
C ILE A 208 9.40 -9.69 6.76
N LYS A 209 10.28 -10.69 6.84
CA LYS A 209 11.27 -10.93 5.78
C LYS A 209 10.58 -11.41 4.50
N GLY A 210 10.92 -10.77 3.39
CA GLY A 210 10.43 -11.15 2.06
C GLY A 210 9.06 -10.56 1.71
N LEU A 211 8.41 -9.84 2.64
CA LEU A 211 7.14 -9.15 2.40
C LEU A 211 7.32 -7.64 2.65
N PRO A 212 6.65 -6.77 1.88
CA PRO A 212 6.64 -5.33 2.13
C PRO A 212 5.67 -4.97 3.26
N VAL A 213 5.79 -5.64 4.41
CA VAL A 213 4.89 -5.51 5.55
C VAL A 213 5.66 -5.16 6.81
N GLN A 214 5.16 -4.18 7.59
CA GLN A 214 5.65 -3.88 8.93
C GLN A 214 4.53 -3.95 9.95
N VAL A 215 4.93 -4.25 11.18
CA VAL A 215 4.07 -4.22 12.36
C VAL A 215 4.77 -3.32 13.37
N SER A 216 4.06 -2.30 13.84
CA SER A 216 4.56 -1.41 14.89
C SER A 216 3.56 -1.33 16.04
N PHE A 217 4.02 -0.99 17.23
CA PHE A 217 3.16 -0.84 18.40
C PHE A 217 3.13 0.60 18.87
N THR A 218 1.94 1.06 19.26
CA THR A 218 1.74 2.39 19.83
C THR A 218 1.70 2.28 21.34
N ARG A 219 2.50 3.11 22.03
CA ARG A 219 2.51 3.17 23.49
C ARG A 219 1.90 4.46 24.02
N ARG A 220 1.23 4.37 25.17
CA ARG A 220 0.76 5.53 25.96
C ARG A 220 1.10 5.25 27.42
N GLU A 221 1.83 6.17 28.06
CA GLU A 221 2.29 6.02 29.46
C GLU A 221 3.04 4.71 29.73
N GLY A 222 3.81 4.24 28.75
CA GLY A 222 4.58 3.00 28.82
C GLY A 222 3.81 1.73 28.47
N ALA A 223 2.47 1.75 28.50
CA ALA A 223 1.63 0.63 28.12
C ALA A 223 1.41 0.57 26.60
N VAL A 224 1.35 -0.64 26.04
CA VAL A 224 1.00 -0.85 24.64
C VAL A 224 -0.51 -0.69 24.47
N VAL A 225 -0.93 0.26 23.64
CA VAL A 225 -2.34 0.63 23.44
C VAL A 225 -2.83 0.42 22.01
N GLY A 226 -1.95 -0.01 21.10
CA GLY A 226 -2.35 -0.32 19.73
C GLY A 226 -1.27 -1.03 18.94
N LEU A 227 -1.70 -1.65 17.86
CA LEU A 227 -0.87 -2.28 16.83
C LEU A 227 -1.17 -1.60 15.50
N ASN A 228 -0.14 -1.22 14.75
CA ASN A 228 -0.28 -0.69 13.40
C ASN A 228 0.33 -1.68 12.40
N HIS A 229 -0.45 -2.00 11.38
CA HIS A 229 -0.06 -2.82 10.24
C HIS A 229 0.20 -1.92 9.03
N HIS A 230 1.42 -1.97 8.51
CA HIS A 230 1.88 -1.13 7.41
C HIS A 230 2.00 -1.99 6.15
N GLN A 231 1.16 -1.72 5.16
CA GLN A 231 1.17 -2.44 3.89
C GLN A 231 0.61 -1.57 2.76
N ASP A 232 1.15 -1.73 1.55
CA ASP A 232 0.69 -1.08 0.31
C ASP A 232 0.59 0.45 0.35
N GLY A 233 1.40 1.08 1.20
CA GLY A 233 1.46 2.52 1.45
C GLY A 233 0.42 3.01 2.46
N GLY A 234 -0.41 2.11 2.98
CA GLY A 234 -1.37 2.37 4.05
C GLY A 234 -0.87 1.93 5.41
N VAL A 235 -1.52 2.46 6.45
CA VAL A 235 -1.37 2.04 7.84
C VAL A 235 -2.76 1.78 8.41
N GLU A 236 -2.97 0.57 8.88
CA GLU A 236 -4.19 0.16 9.58
C GLU A 236 -3.88 -0.02 11.07
N THR A 237 -4.75 0.48 11.94
CA THR A 237 -4.56 0.41 13.38
C THR A 237 -5.56 -0.54 14.01
N ALA A 238 -5.07 -1.37 14.91
CA ALA A 238 -5.83 -2.27 15.76
C ALA A 238 -5.70 -1.88 17.24
N VAL A 239 -6.79 -2.08 17.98
CA VAL A 239 -6.86 -1.87 19.42
C VAL A 239 -6.74 -3.21 20.15
N PRO A 240 -6.16 -3.25 21.36
CA PRO A 240 -6.09 -4.47 22.15
C PRO A 240 -7.50 -4.94 22.54
N ILE A 241 -7.72 -6.25 22.50
CA ILE A 241 -8.95 -6.90 22.98
C ILE A 241 -8.63 -7.99 24.00
N ASP A 242 -9.61 -8.34 24.84
CA ASP A 242 -9.44 -9.42 25.82
C ASP A 242 -9.43 -10.80 25.15
N SER A 243 -8.90 -11.79 25.89
CA SER A 243 -8.74 -13.15 25.36
C SER A 243 -10.05 -13.87 25.06
N ALA A 244 -11.14 -13.55 25.77
CA ALA A 244 -12.45 -14.16 25.52
C ALA A 244 -13.07 -13.63 24.22
N SER A 245 -13.01 -12.31 24.01
CA SER A 245 -13.43 -11.66 22.77
C SER A 245 -12.64 -12.18 21.56
N ALA A 246 -11.32 -12.36 21.72
CA ALA A 246 -10.48 -12.94 20.66
C ALA A 246 -10.86 -14.38 20.33
N ALA A 247 -11.05 -15.23 21.35
CA ALA A 247 -11.43 -16.63 21.16
C ALA A 247 -12.83 -16.77 20.53
N LEU A 248 -13.76 -15.89 20.88
CA LEU A 248 -15.08 -15.84 20.27
C LEU A 248 -14.97 -15.49 18.78
N ALA A 249 -14.21 -14.45 18.43
CA ALA A 249 -14.00 -14.05 17.03
C ALA A 249 -13.36 -15.17 16.19
N GLU A 250 -12.34 -15.85 16.74
CA GLU A 250 -11.70 -17.01 16.10
C GLU A 250 -12.71 -18.15 15.87
N THR A 251 -13.54 -18.45 16.87
CA THR A 251 -14.56 -19.52 16.78
C THR A 251 -15.65 -19.17 15.77
N THR A 252 -16.15 -17.94 15.80
CA THR A 252 -17.17 -17.47 14.84
C THR A 252 -16.64 -17.51 13.40
N LEU A 253 -15.39 -17.09 13.18
CA LEU A 253 -14.76 -17.17 11.87
C LEU A 253 -14.58 -18.62 11.42
N ALA A 254 -14.08 -19.51 12.28
CA ALA A 254 -13.91 -20.92 11.97
C ALA A 254 -15.24 -21.61 11.64
N GLN A 255 -16.31 -21.26 12.35
CA GLN A 255 -17.66 -21.75 12.05
C GLN A 255 -18.13 -21.28 10.67
N ARG A 256 -17.99 -19.99 10.34
CA ARG A 256 -18.35 -19.47 9.00
C ARG A 256 -17.59 -20.14 7.87
N ILE A 257 -16.29 -20.38 8.05
CA ILE A 257 -15.46 -21.11 7.07
C ILE A 257 -15.92 -22.56 6.93
N THR A 258 -16.30 -23.21 8.04
CA THR A 258 -16.77 -24.61 8.00
C THR A 258 -18.14 -24.73 7.35
N GLU A 259 -19.07 -23.86 7.73
CA GLU A 259 -20.46 -23.88 7.27
C GLU A 259 -20.64 -23.24 5.89
N GLN A 260 -19.63 -22.54 5.38
CA GLN A 260 -19.66 -21.85 4.10
C GLN A 260 -20.88 -20.93 3.98
N GLN A 261 -21.15 -20.15 5.04
CA GLN A 261 -22.27 -19.21 5.05
C GLN A 261 -21.79 -17.76 4.95
N PRO A 262 -22.27 -17.01 3.94
CA PRO A 262 -21.96 -15.59 3.83
C PRO A 262 -22.67 -14.79 4.91
N LEU A 263 -22.14 -13.60 5.20
CA LEU A 263 -22.86 -12.60 5.98
C LEU A 263 -24.11 -12.16 5.22
N ALA A 264 -25.21 -11.97 5.94
CA ALA A 264 -26.50 -11.58 5.36
C ALA A 264 -26.42 -10.25 4.56
N ALA A 265 -25.50 -9.36 4.94
CA ALA A 265 -25.30 -8.07 4.29
C ALA A 265 -24.50 -8.15 2.96
N SER A 266 -23.76 -9.24 2.71
CA SER A 266 -22.76 -9.31 1.64
C SER A 266 -23.35 -9.09 0.25
N ALA A 267 -24.42 -9.82 -0.10
CA ALA A 267 -25.02 -9.71 -1.42
C ALA A 267 -25.62 -8.31 -1.69
N ALA A 268 -26.26 -7.72 -0.68
CA ALA A 268 -26.83 -6.37 -0.79
C ALA A 268 -25.74 -5.30 -0.93
N ALA A 269 -24.66 -5.43 -0.16
CA ALA A 269 -23.52 -4.53 -0.21
C ALA A 269 -22.80 -4.56 -1.57
N ILE A 270 -22.56 -5.74 -2.14
CA ILE A 270 -21.95 -5.89 -3.47
C ILE A 270 -22.81 -5.21 -4.54
N ARG A 271 -24.13 -5.45 -4.54
CA ARG A 271 -25.05 -4.79 -5.47
C ARG A 271 -25.04 -3.27 -5.31
N GLY A 272 -25.00 -2.79 -4.07
CA GLY A 272 -24.86 -1.38 -3.75
C GLY A 272 -23.59 -0.78 -4.35
N VAL A 273 -22.42 -1.40 -4.17
CA VAL A 273 -21.15 -0.88 -4.69
C VAL A 273 -21.10 -0.90 -6.22
N ILE A 274 -21.62 -1.94 -6.88
CA ILE A 274 -21.72 -1.99 -8.34
C ILE A 274 -22.61 -0.84 -8.84
N ALA A 275 -23.74 -0.59 -8.18
CA ALA A 275 -24.63 0.52 -8.54
C ALA A 275 -23.98 1.88 -8.29
N THR A 276 -23.26 2.06 -7.17
CA THR A 276 -22.50 3.27 -6.85
C THR A 276 -21.53 3.59 -7.98
N HIS A 277 -20.69 2.65 -8.41
CA HIS A 277 -19.73 2.90 -9.50
C HIS A 277 -20.38 3.24 -10.86
N GLY A 278 -21.63 2.83 -11.08
CA GLY A 278 -22.40 3.18 -12.27
C GLY A 278 -23.13 4.53 -12.19
N ALA A 279 -23.11 5.20 -11.03
CA ALA A 279 -23.79 6.47 -10.82
C ALA A 279 -22.97 7.65 -11.34
N ALA A 280 -23.66 8.74 -11.72
CA ALA A 280 -23.02 9.98 -12.15
C ALA A 280 -22.23 10.67 -11.03
N ASP A 281 -22.68 10.51 -9.77
CA ASP A 281 -21.99 10.99 -8.57
C ASP A 281 -21.94 9.85 -7.53
N PRO A 282 -20.89 9.01 -7.56
CA PRO A 282 -20.77 7.85 -6.68
C PRO A 282 -20.47 8.25 -5.23
N ASP A 283 -21.36 7.84 -4.31
CA ASP A 283 -21.14 7.94 -2.86
C ASP A 283 -20.53 6.66 -2.29
N PHE A 284 -19.33 6.78 -1.74
CA PHE A 284 -18.55 5.70 -1.14
C PHE A 284 -18.53 5.72 0.39
N ASP A 285 -19.46 6.43 1.05
CA ASP A 285 -19.50 6.54 2.52
C ASP A 285 -19.71 5.22 3.25
N ASN A 286 -20.28 4.21 2.58
CA ASN A 286 -20.41 2.85 3.11
C ASN A 286 -19.09 2.07 3.13
N LEU A 287 -18.01 2.61 2.55
CA LEU A 287 -16.67 2.01 2.58
C LEU A 287 -15.87 2.53 3.78
N ALA A 288 -15.00 1.68 4.34
CA ALA A 288 -14.02 2.09 5.33
C ALA A 288 -13.05 3.13 4.71
N PRO A 289 -12.45 4.05 5.49
CA PRO A 289 -11.69 5.19 4.94
C PRO A 289 -10.58 4.82 3.95
N ALA A 290 -9.83 3.73 4.18
CA ALA A 290 -8.79 3.27 3.27
C ALA A 290 -9.36 2.76 1.94
N LEU A 291 -10.43 1.96 1.99
CA LEU A 291 -11.11 1.44 0.81
C LEU A 291 -11.88 2.53 0.06
N LYS A 292 -12.44 3.51 0.78
CA LYS A 292 -13.07 4.70 0.20
C LYS A 292 -12.09 5.45 -0.70
N ARG A 293 -10.89 5.75 -0.19
CA ARG A 293 -9.83 6.39 -1.00
C ARG A 293 -9.51 5.58 -2.24
N LEU A 294 -9.34 4.25 -2.11
CA LEU A 294 -9.05 3.39 -3.25
C LEU A 294 -10.18 3.38 -4.30
N ALA A 295 -11.44 3.35 -3.85
CA ALA A 295 -12.61 3.40 -4.73
C ALA A 295 -12.74 4.76 -5.43
N GLU A 296 -12.42 5.86 -4.73
CA GLU A 296 -12.38 7.20 -5.32
C GLU A 296 -11.26 7.33 -6.36
N GLU A 297 -10.06 6.80 -6.08
CA GLU A 297 -8.91 6.78 -7.00
C GLU A 297 -9.17 5.92 -8.25
N GLN A 298 -9.86 4.79 -8.10
CA GLN A 298 -10.13 3.84 -9.19
C GLN A 298 -11.49 4.05 -9.86
N ARG A 299 -12.23 5.11 -9.49
CA ARG A 299 -13.62 5.35 -9.89
C ARG A 299 -13.85 5.20 -11.38
N ASP A 300 -13.11 5.95 -12.20
CA ASP A 300 -13.31 5.98 -13.65
C ASP A 300 -12.94 4.64 -14.30
N HIS A 301 -11.88 3.99 -13.81
CA HIS A 301 -11.47 2.69 -14.31
C HIS A 301 -12.52 1.63 -14.01
N MET A 302 -12.99 1.55 -12.77
CA MET A 302 -14.00 0.59 -12.36
C MET A 302 -15.34 0.85 -13.03
N ALA A 303 -15.74 2.13 -13.20
CA ALA A 303 -16.92 2.51 -13.96
C ALA A 303 -16.83 2.04 -15.42
N ALA A 304 -15.68 2.22 -16.07
CA ALA A 304 -15.45 1.74 -17.44
C ALA A 304 -15.49 0.20 -17.54
N VAL A 305 -14.90 -0.52 -16.58
CA VAL A 305 -14.95 -1.98 -16.51
C VAL A 305 -16.39 -2.46 -16.38
N LEU A 306 -17.15 -1.94 -15.42
CA LEU A 306 -18.55 -2.33 -15.19
C LEU A 306 -19.44 -1.97 -16.39
N ALA A 307 -19.22 -0.82 -17.02
CA ALA A 307 -19.93 -0.44 -18.25
C ALA A 307 -19.66 -1.42 -19.40
N SER A 308 -18.41 -1.88 -19.56
CA SER A 308 -18.06 -2.87 -20.59
C SER A 308 -18.69 -4.25 -20.35
N LEU A 309 -18.94 -4.61 -19.09
CA LEU A 309 -19.58 -5.86 -18.70
C LEU A 309 -21.11 -5.81 -18.87
N GLY A 310 -21.71 -4.61 -18.90
CA GLY A 310 -23.16 -4.42 -18.99
C GLY A 310 -23.89 -4.69 -17.67
N PRO A 311 -25.23 -4.85 -17.69
CA PRO A 311 -26.00 -5.01 -16.46
C PRO A 311 -25.69 -6.33 -15.74
N LEU A 312 -25.68 -6.28 -14.41
CA LEU A 312 -25.58 -7.44 -13.53
C LEU A 312 -26.83 -8.33 -13.68
N GLN A 313 -26.63 -9.61 -13.98
CA GLN A 313 -27.69 -10.61 -14.18
C GLN A 313 -27.91 -11.46 -12.92
N SER A 314 -26.83 -12.03 -12.36
CA SER A 314 -26.88 -12.79 -11.11
C SER A 314 -25.67 -12.50 -10.22
N LEU A 315 -25.82 -12.83 -8.95
CA LEU A 315 -24.74 -12.76 -7.97
C LEU A 315 -24.81 -14.04 -7.13
N ASP A 316 -23.86 -14.94 -7.37
CA ASP A 316 -23.89 -16.30 -6.85
C ASP A 316 -22.82 -16.46 -5.78
N PHE A 317 -23.24 -16.81 -4.56
CA PHE A 317 -22.30 -17.12 -3.48
C PHE A 317 -21.51 -18.37 -3.82
N THR A 318 -20.19 -18.31 -3.62
CA THR A 318 -19.28 -19.42 -3.92
C THR A 318 -18.74 -20.04 -2.64
N ARG A 319 -18.13 -19.23 -1.78
CA ARG A 319 -17.47 -19.71 -0.57
C ARG A 319 -17.17 -18.61 0.43
N VAL A 320 -16.95 -18.98 1.68
CA VAL A 320 -16.18 -18.19 2.65
C VAL A 320 -14.71 -18.61 2.50
N SER A 321 -13.85 -17.66 2.21
CA SER A 321 -12.40 -17.88 2.11
C SER A 321 -11.78 -18.20 3.46
N ASP A 322 -10.56 -18.75 3.47
CA ASP A 322 -9.84 -19.08 4.71
C ASP A 322 -9.58 -17.84 5.58
N THR A 323 -9.57 -16.64 4.98
CA THR A 323 -9.44 -15.35 5.68
C THR A 323 -10.78 -14.75 6.11
N GLY A 324 -11.91 -15.41 5.84
CA GLY A 324 -13.25 -14.99 6.27
C GLY A 324 -14.00 -14.06 5.32
N LEU A 325 -13.43 -13.75 4.16
CA LEU A 325 -14.12 -12.98 3.11
C LEU A 325 -15.19 -13.85 2.45
N ASP A 326 -16.34 -13.25 2.17
CA ASP A 326 -17.38 -13.88 1.37
C ASP A 326 -17.07 -13.68 -0.10
N ILE A 327 -17.01 -14.79 -0.85
CA ILE A 327 -16.66 -14.81 -2.26
C ILE A 327 -17.90 -15.07 -3.08
N PHE A 328 -18.16 -14.18 -4.05
CA PHE A 328 -19.26 -14.25 -4.99
C PHE A 328 -18.76 -14.22 -6.43
N ILE A 329 -19.49 -14.87 -7.33
CA ILE A 329 -19.36 -14.65 -8.77
C ILE A 329 -20.50 -13.73 -9.20
N ALA A 330 -20.14 -12.56 -9.71
CA ALA A 330 -21.07 -11.62 -10.32
C ALA A 330 -21.12 -11.88 -11.83
N ASN A 331 -22.26 -12.34 -12.34
CA ASN A 331 -22.45 -12.56 -13.77
C ASN A 331 -23.13 -11.33 -14.37
N PHE A 332 -22.49 -10.73 -15.36
CA PHE A 332 -22.97 -9.59 -16.13
C PHE A 332 -23.34 -10.04 -17.54
N ALA A 333 -24.03 -9.17 -18.29
CA ALA A 333 -24.44 -9.48 -19.66
C ALA A 333 -23.27 -9.85 -20.61
N GLN A 334 -22.07 -9.30 -20.38
CA GLN A 334 -20.90 -9.45 -21.26
C GLN A 334 -19.66 -9.97 -20.52
N GLY A 335 -19.83 -10.66 -19.39
CA GLY A 335 -18.71 -11.26 -18.66
C GLY A 335 -19.06 -11.59 -17.22
N ARG A 336 -18.05 -11.93 -16.43
CA ARG A 336 -18.21 -12.20 -14.99
C ARG A 336 -17.00 -11.69 -14.22
N LEU A 337 -17.21 -11.38 -12.95
CA LEU A 337 -16.16 -11.02 -12.00
C LEU A 337 -16.29 -11.88 -10.75
N GLU A 338 -15.17 -12.30 -10.17
CA GLU A 338 -15.14 -12.77 -8.78
C GLU A 338 -14.99 -11.57 -7.85
N ILE A 339 -15.84 -11.52 -6.83
CA ILE A 339 -15.90 -10.44 -5.86
C ILE A 339 -15.71 -11.02 -4.45
N GLY A 340 -14.65 -10.60 -3.77
CA GLY A 340 -14.47 -10.87 -2.35
C GLY A 340 -14.86 -9.65 -1.52
N ILE A 341 -15.67 -9.86 -0.48
CA ILE A 341 -16.13 -8.79 0.41
C ILE A 341 -15.92 -9.12 1.89
N GLY A 342 -15.58 -8.11 2.68
CA GLY A 342 -15.46 -8.15 4.14
C GLY A 342 -15.99 -6.87 4.79
N PHE A 343 -16.36 -6.95 6.07
CA PHE A 343 -17.02 -5.87 6.79
C PHE A 343 -16.33 -5.55 8.12
N ALA A 344 -16.30 -4.26 8.43
CA ALA A 344 -16.00 -3.72 9.74
C ALA A 344 -17.08 -4.01 10.78
N PRO A 345 -16.79 -3.96 12.11
CA PRO A 345 -17.80 -4.05 13.16
C PRO A 345 -18.77 -2.88 13.09
N SER A 346 -18.34 -1.75 12.48
CA SER A 346 -19.20 -0.62 12.16
C SER A 346 -20.25 -0.92 11.08
N GLY A 347 -20.17 -2.07 10.41
CA GLY A 347 -21.02 -2.45 9.28
C GLY A 347 -20.57 -1.88 7.94
N LYS A 348 -19.51 -1.06 7.90
CA LYS A 348 -18.91 -0.57 6.65
C LYS A 348 -18.13 -1.68 5.94
N ILE A 349 -18.08 -1.61 4.61
CA ILE A 349 -17.27 -2.52 3.81
C ILE A 349 -15.80 -2.16 4.01
N SER A 350 -15.01 -3.09 4.52
CA SER A 350 -13.60 -2.89 4.83
C SER A 350 -12.67 -3.46 3.77
N THR A 351 -13.07 -4.59 3.18
CA THR A 351 -12.33 -5.25 2.11
C THR A 351 -13.28 -5.48 0.95
N LEU A 352 -12.85 -5.07 -0.24
CA LEU A 352 -13.55 -5.35 -1.49
C LEU A 352 -12.54 -5.46 -2.62
N TYR A 353 -12.63 -6.51 -3.42
CA TYR A 353 -11.87 -6.64 -4.66
C TYR A 353 -12.73 -7.21 -5.79
N PHE A 354 -12.31 -6.94 -7.02
CA PHE A 354 -12.89 -7.46 -8.25
C PHE A 354 -11.78 -8.13 -9.05
N THR A 355 -11.97 -9.39 -9.44
CA THR A 355 -10.97 -10.18 -10.19
C THR A 355 -11.56 -10.92 -11.37
#